data_AF-A0A525CEY3-F1
#
_entry.id   AF-A0A525CEY3-F1
#
_cell.length_a   1.000
_cell.length_b   1.000
_cell.length_c   1.000
_cell.angle_alpha   90.00
_cell.angle_beta   90.00
_cell.angle_gamma   90.00
#
_symmetry.space_group_name_H-M   'P 1'
#
loop_
_entity.id
_entity.type
_entity.pdbx_description
1 polymer ?
#
loop_
_entity_poly.entity_id
_entity_poly.type
_entity_poly.pdbx_seq_one_letter_code
_entity_poly.pdbx_strand_id
1 'polypeptide(L)'
;MKALIKSVIASGLLALSGVASATIIQGDALQGVLNDITVDGDSSVNVHTDQMTNDQVWSLTATGGAVATLVIELAGYANINSFGVYDYRDPLNAVELFSGAHGAGDQALLTIKADGSVLVNFQDTGVNFYEDKFGFYLYSGAGEVFFSDSDLNDTNEAGEGDDHMVAYQGKGDKVQLPGYAPGSWTADEYILAWEDTPLDTADKDYTDFVVMVESVEPVPEPAILAMLGLGLAAFGFVSRKRK
;
A
#
# COMPACT_ATOMS: atom_id res chain seq x y z
N MET A 1 -65.11 2.26 -3.87
CA MET A 1 -64.81 2.44 -5.30
C MET A 1 -63.85 3.63 -5.38
N LYS A 2 -62.53 3.57 -5.62
CA LYS A 2 -61.56 2.69 -6.30
C LYS A 2 -60.23 2.78 -5.48
N ALA A 3 -59.61 1.68 -5.05
CA ALA A 3 -58.51 0.93 -5.69
C ALA A 3 -57.17 1.69 -5.89
N LEU A 4 -56.12 1.18 -5.22
CA LEU A 4 -54.67 1.18 -5.50
C LEU A 4 -53.96 2.55 -5.63
N ILE A 5 -52.73 2.75 -5.16
CA ILE A 5 -51.48 2.08 -5.59
C ILE A 5 -50.44 2.14 -4.46
N LYS A 6 -49.87 0.98 -4.10
CA LYS A 6 -48.61 0.89 -3.33
C LYS A 6 -47.48 1.22 -4.30
N SER A 7 -46.71 2.27 -4.03
CA SER A 7 -45.42 2.49 -4.70
C SER A 7 -44.32 2.20 -3.69
N VAL A 8 -43.75 1.00 -3.78
CA VAL A 8 -42.49 0.66 -3.11
C VAL A 8 -41.40 1.07 -4.09
N ILE A 9 -40.72 2.17 -3.80
CA ILE A 9 -39.48 2.51 -4.49
C ILE A 9 -38.41 1.59 -3.90
N ALA A 10 -38.05 0.56 -4.65
CA ALA A 10 -36.87 -0.24 -4.36
C ALA A 10 -35.65 0.53 -4.86
N SER A 11 -35.00 1.29 -3.97
CA SER A 11 -33.66 1.81 -4.20
C SER A 11 -32.70 0.63 -4.25
N GLY A 12 -32.29 0.23 -5.44
CA GLY A 12 -31.25 -0.78 -5.63
C GLY A 12 -29.90 -0.16 -5.28
N LEU A 13 -29.30 -0.58 -4.16
CA LEU A 13 -27.87 -0.43 -3.93
C LEU A 13 -27.16 -1.31 -4.96
N LEU A 14 -26.54 -0.70 -5.96
CA LEU A 14 -25.49 -1.34 -6.74
C LEU A 14 -24.21 -1.22 -5.91
N ALA A 15 -23.88 -2.28 -5.18
CA ALA A 15 -22.50 -2.49 -4.73
C ALA A 15 -21.75 -3.05 -5.94
N LEU A 16 -20.98 -2.19 -6.62
CA LEU A 16 -19.95 -2.63 -7.55
C LEU A 16 -18.75 -3.01 -6.68
N SER A 17 -18.48 -4.31 -6.56
CA SER A 17 -17.16 -4.77 -6.13
C SER A 17 -16.21 -4.51 -7.29
N GLY A 18 -15.38 -3.48 -7.18
CA GLY A 18 -14.24 -3.30 -8.08
C GLY A 18 -13.38 -4.57 -8.03
N VAL A 19 -13.06 -5.12 -9.19
CA VAL A 19 -11.94 -6.06 -9.29
C VAL A 19 -10.70 -5.18 -9.30
N ALA A 20 -9.85 -5.27 -8.28
CA ALA A 20 -8.58 -4.57 -8.26
C ALA A 20 -7.82 -4.91 -9.56
N SER A 21 -7.65 -3.92 -10.43
CA SER A 21 -6.78 -4.05 -11.59
C SER A 21 -5.36 -3.81 -11.11
N ALA A 22 -4.40 -4.60 -11.60
CA ALA A 22 -2.99 -4.31 -11.37
C ALA A 22 -2.66 -2.89 -11.86
N THR A 23 -1.83 -2.20 -11.10
CA THR A 23 -1.44 -0.83 -11.36
C THR A 23 -0.47 -0.78 -12.54
N ILE A 24 -0.68 0.18 -13.43
CA ILE A 24 0.10 0.27 -14.67
C ILE A 24 1.44 0.93 -14.37
N ILE A 25 2.52 0.18 -14.59
CA ILE A 25 3.89 0.68 -14.52
C ILE A 25 4.40 0.97 -15.92
N GLN A 26 4.93 2.16 -16.13
CA GLN A 26 5.49 2.59 -17.40
C GLN A 26 6.99 2.31 -17.45
N GLY A 27 7.41 1.60 -18.50
CA GLY A 27 8.82 1.30 -18.72
C GLY A 27 9.39 0.27 -17.75
N ASP A 28 10.71 0.28 -17.61
CA ASP A 28 11.47 -0.72 -16.84
C ASP A 28 12.38 -0.08 -15.77
N ALA A 29 12.14 1.19 -15.42
CA ALA A 29 12.99 1.92 -14.47
C ALA A 29 13.01 1.25 -13.09
N LEU A 30 11.84 0.92 -12.55
CA LEU A 30 11.73 0.17 -11.29
C LEU A 30 12.34 -1.23 -11.39
N GLN A 31 12.20 -1.92 -12.53
CA GLN A 31 12.88 -3.20 -12.73
C GLN A 31 14.41 -3.03 -12.64
N GLY A 32 14.93 -1.92 -13.18
CA GLY A 32 16.33 -1.51 -13.03
C GLY A 32 16.74 -1.36 -11.56
N VAL A 33 15.92 -0.70 -10.73
CA VAL A 33 16.17 -0.58 -9.29
C VAL A 33 16.25 -1.95 -8.61
N LEU A 34 15.29 -2.86 -8.89
CA LEU A 34 15.30 -4.21 -8.30
C LEU A 34 16.50 -5.04 -8.77
N ASN A 35 16.87 -4.88 -10.03
CA ASN A 35 18.06 -5.52 -10.62
C ASN A 35 19.35 -5.00 -9.98
N ASP A 36 19.47 -3.69 -9.76
CA ASP A 36 20.66 -3.05 -9.20
C ASP A 36 20.93 -3.47 -7.74
N ILE A 37 19.88 -3.69 -6.94
CA ILE A 37 20.05 -4.26 -5.59
C ILE A 37 20.28 -5.77 -5.60
N THR A 38 19.98 -6.48 -6.69
CA THR A 38 20.18 -7.93 -6.76
C THR A 38 21.64 -8.25 -7.05
N VAL A 39 22.27 -9.09 -6.22
CA VAL A 39 23.72 -9.36 -6.26
C VAL A 39 24.18 -9.96 -7.61
N ASP A 40 23.32 -10.77 -8.24
CA ASP A 40 23.58 -11.37 -9.55
C ASP A 40 23.07 -10.51 -10.72
N GLY A 41 22.53 -9.32 -10.43
CA GLY A 41 22.12 -8.29 -11.38
C GLY A 41 20.72 -8.44 -11.97
N ASP A 42 20.12 -9.63 -11.94
CA ASP A 42 18.76 -9.86 -12.43
C ASP A 42 17.85 -10.31 -11.29
N SER A 43 16.85 -9.49 -10.95
CA SER A 43 15.83 -9.88 -9.97
C SER A 43 14.86 -10.90 -10.56
N SER A 44 14.46 -11.87 -9.75
CA SER A 44 13.38 -12.82 -10.08
C SER A 44 11.98 -12.22 -9.92
N VAL A 45 11.87 -11.04 -9.28
CA VAL A 45 10.64 -10.25 -9.21
C VAL A 45 10.49 -9.44 -10.49
N ASN A 46 9.32 -9.55 -11.11
CA ASN A 46 8.93 -8.84 -12.31
C ASN A 46 7.89 -7.74 -11.98
N VAL A 47 8.28 -6.48 -12.16
CA VAL A 47 7.46 -5.32 -11.77
C VAL A 47 6.08 -5.26 -12.47
N HIS A 48 5.97 -5.87 -13.66
CA HIS A 48 4.73 -5.85 -14.44
C HIS A 48 3.76 -6.98 -14.09
N THR A 49 4.19 -7.99 -13.33
CA THR A 49 3.40 -9.22 -13.14
C THR A 49 3.38 -9.75 -11.71
N ASP A 50 4.26 -9.29 -10.84
CA ASP A 50 4.40 -9.77 -9.47
C ASP A 50 3.92 -8.76 -8.41
N GLN A 51 3.18 -7.73 -8.82
CA GLN A 51 2.54 -6.79 -7.89
C GLN A 51 1.62 -7.53 -6.93
N MET A 52 1.70 -7.16 -5.65
CA MET A 52 0.78 -7.64 -4.64
C MET A 52 -0.61 -7.03 -4.84
N THR A 53 -1.66 -7.77 -4.47
CA THR A 53 -3.05 -7.29 -4.60
C THR A 53 -3.62 -6.73 -3.29
N ASN A 54 -3.00 -7.05 -2.15
CA ASN A 54 -3.42 -6.60 -0.82
C ASN A 54 -2.24 -5.84 -0.20
N ASP A 55 -2.07 -4.59 -0.56
CA ASP A 55 -0.99 -3.73 -0.09
C ASP A 55 -1.50 -2.43 0.55
N GLN A 56 -2.80 -2.33 0.78
CA GLN A 56 -3.45 -1.16 1.38
C GLN A 56 -3.20 -1.07 2.88
N VAL A 57 -3.33 -2.20 3.59
CA VAL A 57 -3.25 -2.29 5.04
C VAL A 57 -2.30 -3.41 5.45
N TRP A 58 -1.47 -3.12 6.45
CA TRP A 58 -0.41 -3.98 6.97
C TRP A 58 -0.55 -4.15 8.47
N SER A 59 0.05 -5.22 9.02
CA SER A 59 0.21 -5.40 10.45
C SER A 59 1.62 -5.85 10.82
N LEU A 60 2.02 -5.61 12.07
CA LEU A 60 3.29 -6.10 12.58
C LEU A 60 3.24 -7.61 12.81
N THR A 61 4.36 -8.28 12.58
CA THR A 61 4.53 -9.69 12.93
C THR A 61 4.95 -9.86 14.41
N ALA A 62 5.30 -11.08 14.81
CA ALA A 62 5.30 -11.56 16.19
C ALA A 62 6.09 -10.74 17.25
N THR A 63 7.07 -9.92 16.84
CA THR A 63 7.90 -9.12 17.77
C THR A 63 7.33 -7.74 18.06
N GLY A 64 6.26 -7.33 17.38
CA GLY A 64 5.66 -6.00 17.53
C GLY A 64 6.56 -4.88 17.00
N GLY A 65 7.49 -5.19 16.10
CA GLY A 65 8.34 -4.22 15.43
C GLY A 65 8.61 -4.59 13.98
N ALA A 66 8.95 -3.58 13.19
CA ALA A 66 9.29 -3.67 11.78
C ALA A 66 10.47 -2.76 11.46
N VAL A 67 11.30 -3.16 10.51
CA VAL A 67 12.40 -2.32 10.01
C VAL A 67 12.04 -1.84 8.61
N ALA A 68 12.20 -0.55 8.38
CA ALA A 68 12.18 0.05 7.05
C ALA A 68 13.60 0.48 6.68
N THR A 69 14.03 0.16 5.46
CA THR A 69 15.33 0.55 4.91
C THR A 69 15.12 1.27 3.59
N LEU A 70 15.54 2.53 3.51
CA LEU A 70 15.42 3.32 2.29
C LEU A 70 16.35 2.76 1.21
N VAL A 71 15.80 2.34 0.07
CA VAL A 71 16.57 1.74 -1.03
C VAL A 71 17.05 2.82 -1.99
N ILE A 72 16.12 3.62 -2.48
CA ILE A 72 16.43 4.76 -3.33
C ILE A 72 15.34 5.82 -3.20
N GLU A 73 15.73 7.05 -3.49
CA GLU A 73 14.84 8.20 -3.63
C GLU A 73 15.31 8.99 -4.84
N LEU A 74 14.74 8.72 -6.01
CA LEU A 74 15.11 9.33 -7.29
C LEU A 74 14.05 10.34 -7.72
N ALA A 75 13.94 11.46 -7.03
CA ALA A 75 13.02 12.51 -7.47
C ALA A 75 13.56 13.92 -7.27
N GLY A 76 12.97 14.88 -8.01
CA GLY A 76 13.17 16.30 -7.79
C GLY A 76 12.79 16.76 -6.38
N TYR A 77 11.99 15.97 -5.67
CA TYR A 77 11.52 16.20 -4.30
C TYR A 77 12.20 15.35 -3.23
N ALA A 78 13.26 14.60 -3.55
CA ALA A 78 13.95 13.72 -2.60
C ALA A 78 14.33 14.42 -1.27
N ASN A 79 14.65 15.71 -1.31
CA ASN A 79 15.02 16.45 -0.10
C ASN A 79 13.82 16.93 0.76
N ILE A 80 12.59 16.62 0.36
CA ILE A 80 11.35 17.19 0.94
C ILE A 80 10.28 16.11 1.19
N ASN A 81 10.32 14.98 0.49
CA ASN A 81 9.38 13.90 0.71
C ASN A 81 9.46 13.39 2.16
N SER A 82 8.33 12.93 2.69
CA SER A 82 8.25 12.33 4.02
C SER A 82 7.44 11.04 3.94
N PHE A 83 8.04 9.94 4.38
CA PHE A 83 7.44 8.62 4.37
C PHE A 83 7.14 8.16 5.79
N GLY A 84 5.99 7.51 5.98
CA GLY A 84 5.61 7.01 7.28
C GLY A 84 4.43 6.04 7.29
N VAL A 85 3.85 5.86 8.46
CA VAL A 85 2.69 4.99 8.70
C VAL A 85 1.53 5.77 9.29
N TYR A 86 0.30 5.35 8.99
CA TYR A 86 -0.93 5.93 9.53
C TYR A 86 -1.84 4.87 10.14
N ASP A 87 -2.67 5.25 11.12
CA ASP A 87 -3.68 4.36 11.69
C ASP A 87 -4.75 4.04 10.63
N TYR A 88 -4.97 2.76 10.33
CA TYR A 88 -5.93 2.34 9.29
C TYR A 88 -7.36 2.85 9.53
N ARG A 89 -7.71 3.25 10.76
CA ARG A 89 -9.03 3.83 11.09
C ARG A 89 -9.07 5.35 11.06
N ASP A 90 -7.92 6.00 11.11
CA ASP A 90 -7.78 7.45 11.12
C ASP A 90 -6.48 7.87 10.40
N PRO A 91 -6.52 8.06 9.08
CA PRO A 91 -5.34 8.43 8.29
C PRO A 91 -4.69 9.76 8.70
N LEU A 92 -5.38 10.60 9.48
CA LEU A 92 -4.80 11.82 10.05
C LEU A 92 -3.91 11.55 11.27
N ASN A 93 -4.00 10.36 11.85
CA ASN A 93 -3.20 9.90 12.97
C ASN A 93 -1.98 9.13 12.42
N ALA A 94 -0.90 9.86 12.14
CA ALA A 94 0.24 9.36 11.39
C ALA A 94 1.59 9.61 12.10
N VAL A 95 2.59 8.82 11.74
CA VAL A 95 3.96 8.85 12.26
C VAL A 95 4.95 8.79 11.10
N GLU A 96 5.86 9.77 11.06
CA GLU A 96 6.96 9.82 10.10
C GLU A 96 8.07 8.82 10.46
N LEU A 97 8.56 8.08 9.46
CA LEU A 97 9.71 7.19 9.54
C LEU A 97 10.95 7.80 8.87
N PHE A 98 10.77 8.43 7.71
CA PHE A 98 11.81 9.13 6.99
C PHE A 98 11.31 10.52 6.59
N SER A 99 12.03 11.57 6.99
CA SER A 99 11.94 12.89 6.39
C SER A 99 12.90 13.02 5.20
N GLY A 100 12.74 14.06 4.37
CA GLY A 100 13.62 14.34 3.23
C GLY A 100 15.07 14.69 3.56
N ALA A 101 15.48 14.60 4.83
CA ALA A 101 16.90 14.63 5.20
C ALA A 101 17.55 13.23 5.14
N HIS A 102 16.75 12.16 5.07
CA HIS A 102 17.22 10.80 4.96
C HIS A 102 17.54 10.45 3.50
N GLY A 103 18.34 9.41 3.30
CA GLY A 103 18.69 8.93 1.98
C GLY A 103 18.93 7.42 1.93
N ALA A 104 19.29 6.94 0.75
CA ALA A 104 19.55 5.53 0.49
C ALA A 104 20.48 4.90 1.55
N GLY A 105 19.99 3.85 2.21
CA GLY A 105 20.66 3.13 3.29
C GLY A 105 20.28 3.57 4.71
N ASP A 106 19.48 4.64 4.87
CA ASP A 106 18.93 4.97 6.19
C ASP A 106 17.88 3.94 6.62
N GLN A 107 17.82 3.68 7.94
CA GLN A 107 16.91 2.74 8.56
C GLN A 107 16.06 3.38 9.65
N ALA A 108 14.80 2.96 9.72
CA ALA A 108 13.89 3.27 10.80
C ALA A 108 13.34 1.98 11.41
N LEU A 109 13.37 1.88 12.74
CA LEU A 109 12.67 0.84 13.49
C LEU A 109 11.30 1.34 13.93
N LEU A 110 10.24 0.78 13.36
CA LEU A 110 8.86 0.96 13.82
C LEU A 110 8.56 -0.06 14.92
N THR A 111 7.82 0.35 15.93
CA THR A 111 7.28 -0.56 16.97
C THR A 111 5.90 -0.07 17.37
N ILE A 112 4.92 -0.97 17.40
CA ILE A 112 3.58 -0.69 17.93
C ILE A 112 3.38 -1.60 19.14
N LYS A 113 3.19 -0.98 20.30
CA LYS A 113 2.98 -1.71 21.56
C LYS A 113 1.53 -2.19 21.67
N ALA A 114 1.30 -3.12 22.59
CA ALA A 114 -0.03 -3.66 22.87
C ALA A 114 -1.06 -2.61 23.36
N ASP A 115 -0.62 -1.44 23.83
CA ASP A 115 -1.46 -0.30 24.18
C ASP A 115 -1.69 0.68 23.01
N GLY A 116 -1.17 0.35 21.82
CA GLY A 116 -1.27 1.17 20.61
C GLY A 116 -0.13 2.19 20.46
N SER A 117 0.72 2.39 21.46
CA SER A 117 1.78 3.40 21.39
C SER A 117 2.79 3.07 20.28
N VAL A 118 3.00 4.05 19.41
CA VAL A 118 3.91 3.96 18.26
C VAL A 118 5.27 4.53 18.63
N LEU A 119 6.31 3.73 18.43
CA LEU A 119 7.70 4.12 18.64
C LEU A 119 8.46 4.09 17.32
N VAL A 120 9.33 5.08 17.13
CA VAL A 120 10.32 5.13 16.05
C VAL A 120 11.71 5.19 16.67
N ASN A 121 12.59 4.27 16.28
CA ASN A 121 13.96 4.19 16.81
C ASN A 121 14.00 4.19 18.35
N PHE A 122 13.11 3.40 18.95
CA PHE A 122 12.91 3.27 20.41
C PHE A 122 12.39 4.53 21.12
N GLN A 123 12.05 5.59 20.40
CA GLN A 123 11.46 6.81 20.96
C GLN A 123 9.95 6.77 20.80
N ASP A 124 9.23 7.08 21.87
CA ASP A 124 7.78 7.25 21.83
C ASP A 124 7.43 8.51 21.03
N THR A 125 6.54 8.35 20.05
CA THR A 125 6.10 9.43 19.16
C THR A 125 5.01 10.30 19.79
N GLY A 126 4.38 9.82 20.87
CA GLY A 126 3.16 10.40 21.45
C GLY A 126 1.88 10.05 20.67
N VAL A 127 2.00 9.31 19.57
CA VAL A 127 0.88 8.82 18.75
C VAL A 127 0.51 7.40 19.20
N ASN A 128 -0.79 7.13 19.26
CA ASN A 128 -1.32 5.79 19.54
C ASN A 128 -2.23 5.37 18.39
N PHE A 129 -2.00 4.17 17.86
CA PHE A 129 -2.89 3.54 16.88
C PHE A 129 -3.94 2.69 17.59
N TYR A 130 -5.06 2.44 16.91
CA TYR A 130 -6.14 1.63 17.44
C TYR A 130 -5.73 0.17 17.68
N GLU A 131 -4.91 -0.39 16.78
CA GLU A 131 -4.36 -1.74 16.76
C GLU A 131 -2.94 -1.71 16.16
N ASP A 132 -2.31 -2.86 15.95
CA ASP A 132 -1.06 -2.99 15.20
C ASP A 132 -1.24 -2.94 13.68
N LYS A 133 -2.40 -2.46 13.22
CA LYS A 133 -2.76 -2.30 11.81
C LYS A 133 -2.56 -0.87 11.34
N PHE A 134 -1.94 -0.71 10.19
CA PHE A 134 -1.58 0.59 9.65
C PHE A 134 -1.53 0.54 8.12
N GLY A 135 -1.61 1.69 7.48
CA GLY A 135 -1.18 1.85 6.09
C GLY A 135 0.11 2.66 6.02
N PHE A 136 0.69 2.75 4.84
CA PHE A 136 1.86 3.58 4.57
C PHE A 136 1.42 4.86 3.86
N TYR A 137 2.14 5.96 4.08
CA TYR A 137 1.92 7.19 3.34
C TYR A 137 3.23 7.77 2.82
N LEU A 138 3.12 8.53 1.74
CA LEU A 138 4.15 9.42 1.21
C LEU A 138 3.59 10.84 1.14
N TYR A 139 4.12 11.74 1.96
CA TYR A 139 3.95 13.17 1.79
C TYR A 139 4.92 13.65 0.72
N SER A 140 4.37 14.13 -0.39
CA SER A 140 5.13 14.71 -1.49
C SER A 140 5.59 16.12 -1.14
N GLY A 141 6.81 16.48 -1.56
CA GLY A 141 7.32 17.86 -1.48
C GLY A 141 6.46 18.89 -2.21
N ALA A 142 5.49 18.46 -3.03
CA ALA A 142 4.47 19.29 -3.66
C ALA A 142 3.31 19.71 -2.73
N GLY A 143 3.22 19.14 -1.51
CA GLY A 143 2.18 19.45 -0.52
C GLY A 143 1.00 18.50 -0.50
N GLU A 144 1.14 17.33 -1.12
CA GLU A 144 0.12 16.28 -1.19
C GLU A 144 0.53 15.08 -0.33
N VAL A 145 -0.45 14.26 0.07
CA VAL A 145 -0.23 13.01 0.78
C VAL A 145 -0.86 11.90 -0.04
N PHE A 146 -0.05 10.91 -0.38
CA PHE A 146 -0.49 9.69 -1.03
C PHE A 146 -0.49 8.55 -0.01
N PHE A 147 -1.53 7.73 -0.03
CA PHE A 147 -1.72 6.61 0.89
C PHE A 147 -1.59 5.28 0.13
N SER A 148 -1.16 4.24 0.84
CA SER A 148 -1.15 2.86 0.32
C SER A 148 -2.56 2.33 0.07
N ASP A 149 -3.55 2.83 0.82
CA ASP A 149 -4.96 2.60 0.51
C ASP A 149 -5.40 3.57 -0.58
N SER A 150 -5.51 3.05 -1.81
CA SER A 150 -5.90 3.84 -2.99
C SER A 150 -7.24 4.54 -2.81
N ASP A 151 -8.17 4.00 -2.00
CA ASP A 151 -9.49 4.62 -1.76
C ASP A 151 -9.40 5.94 -0.97
N LEU A 152 -8.23 6.22 -0.35
CA LEU A 152 -7.94 7.50 0.31
C LEU A 152 -7.30 8.55 -0.62
N ASN A 153 -6.91 8.15 -1.83
CA ASN A 153 -6.30 9.03 -2.82
C ASN A 153 -7.35 9.63 -3.77
N ASP A 154 -6.92 10.57 -4.61
CA ASP A 154 -7.79 11.11 -5.67
C ASP A 154 -8.24 10.02 -6.63
N THR A 155 -9.41 10.20 -7.24
CA THR A 155 -9.98 9.18 -8.13
C THR A 155 -9.65 9.46 -9.59
N ASN A 156 -9.26 8.42 -10.33
CA ASN A 156 -9.09 8.46 -11.77
C ASN A 156 -10.42 8.67 -12.54
N GLU A 157 -10.34 8.74 -13.87
CA GLU A 157 -11.52 8.93 -14.74
C GLU A 157 -12.57 7.80 -14.63
N ALA A 158 -12.17 6.61 -14.16
CA ALA A 158 -13.07 5.49 -13.91
C ALA A 158 -13.77 5.57 -12.53
N GLY A 159 -13.39 6.54 -11.69
CA GLY A 159 -13.90 6.71 -10.33
C GLY A 159 -13.27 5.75 -9.31
N GLU A 160 -12.13 5.16 -9.66
CA GLU A 160 -11.32 4.30 -8.79
C GLU A 160 -10.20 5.15 -8.18
N GLY A 161 -9.82 4.87 -6.93
CA GLY A 161 -8.73 5.57 -6.27
C GLY A 161 -7.39 5.36 -6.98
N ASP A 162 -6.60 6.42 -7.09
CA ASP A 162 -5.28 6.38 -7.70
C ASP A 162 -4.31 5.60 -6.80
N ASP A 163 -3.68 4.58 -7.36
CA ASP A 163 -2.76 3.71 -6.65
C ASP A 163 -1.31 4.21 -6.78
N HIS A 164 -0.91 5.02 -5.81
CA HIS A 164 0.41 5.64 -5.75
C HIS A 164 1.50 4.72 -5.21
N MET A 165 1.16 3.51 -4.76
CA MET A 165 2.11 2.56 -4.21
C MET A 165 1.92 1.19 -4.84
N VAL A 166 3.01 0.58 -5.28
CA VAL A 166 3.02 -0.84 -5.62
C VAL A 166 3.93 -1.60 -4.68
N ALA A 167 3.48 -2.77 -4.22
CA ALA A 167 4.26 -3.65 -3.35
C ALA A 167 4.73 -4.94 -4.04
N TYR A 168 5.94 -5.40 -3.69
CA TYR A 168 6.52 -6.66 -4.16
C TYR A 168 7.07 -7.49 -3.00
N GLN A 169 6.74 -8.76 -2.98
CA GLN A 169 7.23 -9.73 -2.01
C GLN A 169 8.51 -10.41 -2.49
N GLY A 170 9.44 -10.67 -1.58
CA GLY A 170 10.69 -11.37 -1.89
C GLY A 170 10.48 -12.82 -2.34
N LYS A 171 11.28 -13.22 -3.33
CA LYS A 171 11.25 -14.56 -3.96
C LYS A 171 12.49 -15.42 -3.66
N GLY A 172 13.37 -14.96 -2.77
CA GLY A 172 14.60 -15.64 -2.37
C GLY A 172 15.85 -15.15 -3.09
N ASP A 173 15.77 -14.07 -3.87
CA ASP A 173 16.94 -13.43 -4.49
C ASP A 173 17.93 -12.99 -3.42
N LYS A 174 19.21 -12.96 -3.77
CA LYS A 174 20.21 -12.35 -2.90
C LYS A 174 20.31 -10.87 -3.24
N VAL A 175 19.95 -10.00 -2.31
CA VAL A 175 19.96 -8.54 -2.50
C VAL A 175 20.97 -7.86 -1.58
N GLN A 176 21.49 -6.71 -2.00
CA GLN A 176 22.36 -5.84 -1.23
C GLN A 176 21.77 -4.44 -1.18
N LEU A 177 21.20 -4.06 -0.04
CA LEU A 177 20.74 -2.70 0.18
C LEU A 177 21.91 -1.75 0.44
N PRO A 178 21.77 -0.45 0.11
CA PRO A 178 22.83 0.54 0.30
C PRO A 178 23.35 0.56 1.74
N GLY A 179 24.67 0.44 1.93
CA GLY A 179 25.30 0.46 3.25
C GLY A 179 25.26 -0.86 4.03
N TYR A 180 24.56 -1.90 3.54
CA TYR A 180 24.42 -3.18 4.24
C TYR A 180 25.10 -4.34 3.51
N ALA A 181 25.33 -5.42 4.27
CA ALA A 181 25.81 -6.69 3.72
C ALA A 181 24.67 -7.38 2.94
N PRO A 182 24.99 -8.18 1.91
CA PRO A 182 23.95 -8.85 1.13
C PRO A 182 23.20 -9.90 1.94
N GLY A 183 21.87 -9.91 1.81
CA GLY A 183 20.92 -10.82 2.46
C GLY A 183 20.05 -11.55 1.44
N SER A 184 19.26 -12.53 1.89
CA SER A 184 18.22 -13.15 1.06
C SER A 184 16.95 -12.34 1.18
N TRP A 185 16.37 -11.92 0.06
CA TRP A 185 15.07 -11.25 0.00
C TRP A 185 13.96 -12.29 0.18
N THR A 186 13.46 -12.45 1.41
CA THR A 186 12.52 -13.50 1.79
C THR A 186 11.06 -13.10 1.58
N ALA A 187 10.14 -14.05 1.77
CA ALA A 187 8.71 -13.78 1.67
C ALA A 187 8.17 -12.85 2.79
N ASP A 188 8.95 -12.61 3.85
CA ASP A 188 8.55 -11.73 4.97
C ASP A 188 9.11 -10.30 4.82
N GLU A 189 9.64 -9.99 3.63
CA GLU A 189 10.27 -8.73 3.26
C GLU A 189 9.65 -8.21 1.95
N TYR A 190 9.37 -6.91 1.93
CA TYR A 190 8.60 -6.29 0.86
C TYR A 190 9.28 -5.02 0.36
N ILE A 191 9.30 -4.82 -0.95
CA ILE A 191 9.60 -3.53 -1.55
C ILE A 191 8.29 -2.78 -1.72
N LEU A 192 8.26 -1.53 -1.26
CA LEU A 192 7.20 -0.57 -1.55
C LEU A 192 7.81 0.50 -2.47
N ALA A 193 7.19 0.71 -3.62
CA ALA A 193 7.64 1.65 -4.63
C ALA A 193 6.52 2.65 -4.92
N TRP A 194 6.85 3.93 -5.00
CA TRP A 194 5.88 5.02 -4.99
C TRP A 194 6.08 6.00 -6.14
N GLU A 195 4.98 6.62 -6.54
CA GLU A 195 4.96 7.89 -7.27
C GLU A 195 4.78 9.06 -6.28
N ASP A 196 5.52 10.16 -6.48
CA ASP A 196 5.45 11.35 -5.62
C ASP A 196 4.68 12.53 -6.24
N THR A 197 3.97 12.30 -7.34
CA THR A 197 3.07 13.26 -8.00
C THR A 197 1.73 12.63 -8.40
N PRO A 198 0.65 13.43 -8.60
CA PRO A 198 -0.65 12.93 -9.06
C PRO A 198 -0.53 12.06 -10.32
N LEU A 199 -1.16 10.88 -10.33
CA LEU A 199 -1.00 9.90 -11.43
C LEU A 199 -1.51 10.41 -12.78
N ASP A 200 -2.31 11.46 -12.86
CA ASP A 200 -2.70 12.06 -14.14
C ASP A 200 -1.55 12.83 -14.83
N THR A 201 -0.52 13.21 -14.05
CA THR A 201 0.66 13.96 -14.50
C THR A 201 1.98 13.23 -14.27
N ALA A 202 1.98 12.18 -13.46
CA ALA A 202 3.15 11.37 -13.14
C ALA A 202 3.63 10.52 -14.33
N ASP A 203 4.91 10.15 -14.35
CA ASP A 203 5.47 9.28 -15.39
C ASP A 203 5.22 7.79 -15.12
N LYS A 204 4.80 7.42 -13.90
CA LYS A 204 4.33 6.08 -13.50
C LYS A 204 5.42 5.03 -13.59
N ASP A 205 6.67 5.40 -13.35
CA ASP A 205 7.79 4.47 -13.34
C ASP A 205 8.09 3.89 -11.94
N TYR A 206 7.44 4.44 -10.90
CA TYR A 206 7.44 4.13 -9.48
C TYR A 206 8.84 4.16 -8.85
N THR A 207 9.73 5.01 -9.38
CA THR A 207 11.10 5.14 -8.86
C THR A 207 11.32 6.36 -7.97
N ASP A 208 10.30 7.19 -7.76
CA ASP A 208 10.41 8.42 -6.96
C ASP A 208 10.83 8.13 -5.52
N PHE A 209 10.23 7.10 -4.91
CA PHE A 209 10.58 6.64 -3.57
C PHE A 209 10.44 5.10 -3.45
N VAL A 210 11.52 4.42 -3.06
CA VAL A 210 11.53 2.95 -2.89
C VAL A 210 12.13 2.57 -1.54
N VAL A 211 11.38 1.80 -0.78
CA VAL A 211 11.74 1.35 0.57
C VAL A 211 11.55 -0.16 0.70
N MET A 212 12.47 -0.83 1.39
CA MET A 212 12.26 -2.21 1.83
C MET A 212 11.72 -2.21 3.26
N VAL A 213 10.64 -2.94 3.50
CA VAL A 213 10.05 -3.15 4.83
C VAL A 213 10.07 -4.64 5.19
N GLU A 214 10.35 -4.94 6.45
CA GLU A 214 10.40 -6.31 6.96
C GLU A 214 9.65 -6.47 8.29
N SER A 215 9.31 -7.71 8.62
CA SER A 215 8.52 -8.05 9.82
C SER A 215 7.11 -7.43 9.83
N VAL A 216 6.56 -7.20 8.64
CA VAL A 216 5.17 -6.80 8.39
C VAL A 216 4.45 -7.87 7.58
N GLU A 217 3.12 -7.90 7.65
CA GLU A 217 2.31 -8.76 6.77
C GLU A 217 1.10 -7.99 6.22
N PRO A 218 0.70 -8.20 4.96
CA PRO A 218 -0.50 -7.58 4.41
C PRO A 218 -1.74 -8.14 5.11
N VAL A 219 -2.67 -7.25 5.47
CA VAL A 219 -3.94 -7.63 6.09
C VAL A 219 -4.96 -7.91 4.97
N PRO A 220 -5.40 -9.17 4.79
CA PRO A 220 -6.37 -9.48 3.75
C PRO A 220 -7.69 -8.75 4.02
N GLU A 221 -8.34 -8.28 2.96
CA GLU A 221 -9.69 -7.73 3.06
C GLU A 221 -10.64 -8.75 3.73
N PRO A 222 -11.60 -8.30 4.57
CA PRO A 222 -12.54 -9.20 5.19
C PRO A 222 -13.34 -10.00 4.15
N ALA A 223 -13.20 -11.32 4.16
CA ALA A 223 -13.90 -12.26 3.26
C ALA A 223 -15.43 -12.12 3.23
N ILE A 224 -16.01 -11.38 4.20
CA ILE A 224 -17.43 -11.00 4.23
C ILE A 224 -17.81 -10.16 3.01
N LEU A 225 -16.94 -9.30 2.48
CA LEU A 225 -17.23 -8.51 1.28
C LEU A 225 -17.38 -9.41 0.04
N ALA A 226 -16.46 -10.37 -0.12
CA ALA A 226 -16.56 -11.40 -1.15
C ALA A 226 -17.84 -12.25 -0.99
N MET A 227 -18.17 -12.67 0.23
CA MET A 227 -19.38 -13.45 0.51
C MET A 227 -20.68 -12.66 0.31
N LEU A 228 -20.68 -11.36 0.64
CA LEU A 228 -21.81 -10.47 0.38
C LEU A 228 -22.03 -10.31 -1.12
N GLY A 229 -20.97 -10.08 -1.88
CA GLY A 229 -21.02 -10.01 -3.35
C GLY A 229 -21.57 -11.29 -3.98
N LEU A 230 -21.05 -12.46 -3.55
CA LEU A 230 -21.55 -13.77 -4.01
C LEU A 230 -22.99 -14.03 -3.59
N GLY A 231 -23.36 -13.65 -2.36
CA GLY A 231 -24.73 -13.77 -1.84
C GLY A 231 -25.73 -12.97 -2.67
N LEU A 232 -25.42 -11.70 -2.95
CA LEU A 232 -26.26 -10.83 -3.78
C LEU A 232 -26.40 -11.34 -5.22
N ALA A 233 -25.32 -11.81 -5.83
CA ALA A 233 -25.36 -12.43 -7.16
C ALA A 233 -26.27 -13.68 -7.16
N ALA A 234 -26.12 -14.56 -6.18
CA ALA A 234 -26.96 -15.76 -6.04
C ALA A 234 -28.45 -15.41 -5.89
N PHE A 235 -28.80 -14.40 -5.08
CA PHE A 235 -30.18 -13.91 -4.97
C PHE A 235 -30.71 -13.28 -6.26
N GLY A 236 -29.86 -12.58 -7.03
CA GLY A 236 -30.19 -12.05 -8.35
C GLY A 236 -30.57 -13.15 -9.35
N PHE A 237 -29.82 -14.25 -9.39
CA PHE A 237 -30.14 -15.40 -10.25
C PHE A 237 -31.41 -16.14 -9.82
N VAL A 238 -31.65 -16.30 -8.52
CA VAL A 238 -32.84 -16.98 -8.00
C VAL A 238 -34.12 -16.16 -8.22
N SER A 239 -34.05 -14.84 -8.10
CA SER A 239 -35.20 -13.95 -8.32
C SER A 239 -35.61 -13.86 -9.81
N ARG A 240 -34.66 -13.97 -10.74
CA ARG A 240 -34.95 -14.06 -12.19
C ARG A 240 -35.69 -15.33 -12.60
N LYS A 241 -35.50 -16.45 -11.89
CA LYS A 241 -36.22 -17.71 -12.17
C LYS A 241 -37.65 -17.75 -11.62
N ARG A 242 -38.06 -16.74 -10.84
CA ARG A 242 -39.39 -16.65 -10.22
C ARG A 242 -40.33 -15.64 -10.90
N LYS A 243 -39.94 -15.08 -12.05
CA LYS A 243 -40.83 -14.40 -13.00
C LYS A 243 -41.04 -15.30 -14.20
#